data_AF-A0A6B2G141-F1
#
_entry.id   AF-A0A6B2G141-F1
#
_cell.length_a   1.000
_cell.length_b   1.000
_cell.length_c   1.000
_cell.angle_alpha   90.00
_cell.angle_beta   90.00
_cell.angle_gamma   90.00
#
_symmetry.space_group_name_H-M   'P 1'
#
loop_
_entity.id
_entity.type
_entity.pdbx_description
1 polymer ?
#
loop_
_entity_poly.entity_id
_entity_poly.type
_entity_poly.pdbx_seq_one_letter_code
_entity_poly.pdbx_strand_id
1 'polypeptide(L)'
;SMMVSGALGASVSMIEKFYKYKSFQVAFIDTAYNIGFAIFSLVLGFTVKGHKMRWVGSGILMIALGCALFIVPVFVKPNDASSAAERIILCLSGKPSNDDHLKICGADSYLYLMIMWLSYFLIGIGSAPLHTAAISFLDDNSPKEKIGVYTGIYYSCGAIGPLVGYLITSVFLRIHIYIKKPDDSILSSSSPNWVGAYWLTYLVGAVMTLLLSGPLLLFPSKIVKKTDSQESVIDNPNLTFSESIQITVLVFKNLPFLLTCGGMFFEGLMLNALSLFMSKYVEIQFSVSPQKASLLTGIVLVPSSFIGLGLGGYGTKIFAWCPKRLMKKITIISFLCCSSLGFLFLRCENTNLHGVKYDSGNTLIFENDMTALCNCRIGNYFPVCVNGKTYFSPCALGCKNQEGTTPDMIFSNCETTLVVNTATEGVCTAKCNALPIFLSFGFIAMILQYSTYVLLINYT
;
A
#
# COMPACT_ATOMS: atom_id res chain seq x y z
N SER A 1 -4.27 -8.51 6.50
CA SER A 1 -4.80 -7.30 5.83
C SER A 1 -4.18 -6.00 6.33
N MET A 2 -3.99 -5.78 7.64
CA MET A 2 -3.36 -4.54 8.17
C MET A 2 -1.99 -4.20 7.55
N MET A 3 -1.07 -5.17 7.49
CA MET A 3 0.27 -4.97 6.93
C MET A 3 0.25 -4.83 5.41
N VAL A 4 -0.38 -5.80 4.73
CA VAL A 4 -0.34 -5.94 3.28
C VAL A 4 -1.05 -4.79 2.56
N SER A 5 -2.32 -4.52 2.91
CA SER A 5 -3.12 -3.51 2.18
C SER A 5 -3.02 -2.12 2.80
N GLY A 6 -2.92 -2.03 4.14
CA GLY A 6 -2.87 -0.75 4.85
C GLY A 6 -1.46 -0.17 4.93
N ALA A 7 -0.55 -0.90 5.58
CA ALA A 7 0.81 -0.40 5.84
C ALA A 7 1.64 -0.25 4.56
N LEU A 8 1.60 -1.21 3.63
CA LEU A 8 2.31 -1.08 2.36
C LEU A 8 1.76 0.08 1.52
N GLY A 9 0.43 0.13 1.34
CA GLY A 9 -0.23 1.20 0.57
C GLY A 9 0.08 2.60 1.12
N ALA A 10 0.16 2.76 2.44
CA ALA A 10 0.55 4.00 3.08
C ALA A 10 2.04 4.34 2.93
N SER A 11 2.91 3.36 2.72
CA SER A 11 4.37 3.52 2.75
C SER A 11 5.06 3.44 1.39
N VAL A 12 4.32 3.26 0.29
CA VAL A 12 4.87 3.18 -1.08
C VAL A 12 5.84 4.33 -1.37
N SER A 13 5.42 5.59 -1.15
CA SER A 13 6.26 6.75 -1.43
C SER A 13 7.51 6.81 -0.56
N MET A 14 7.46 6.28 0.67
CA MET A 14 8.60 6.23 1.59
C MET A 14 9.63 5.20 1.14
N ILE A 15 9.17 4.01 0.75
CA ILE A 15 10.03 2.93 0.26
C ILE A 15 10.74 3.39 -1.02
N GLU A 16 10.01 4.02 -1.94
CA GLU A 16 10.60 4.59 -3.16
C GLU A 16 11.63 5.66 -2.87
N LYS A 17 11.33 6.63 -2.00
CA LYS A 17 12.27 7.69 -1.62
C LYS A 17 13.51 7.12 -0.92
N PHE A 18 13.34 6.14 -0.03
CA PHE A 18 14.44 5.60 0.77
C PHE A 18 15.38 4.70 -0.04
N TYR A 19 14.86 3.79 -0.86
CA TYR A 19 15.69 2.86 -1.65
C TYR A 19 15.93 3.32 -3.09
N LYS A 20 15.36 4.47 -3.49
CA LYS A 20 15.37 4.97 -4.88
C LYS A 20 14.72 3.98 -5.86
N TYR A 21 13.64 3.34 -5.42
CA TYR A 21 12.91 2.37 -6.22
C TYR A 21 11.92 3.04 -7.18
N LYS A 22 11.70 2.38 -8.32
CA LYS A 22 10.57 2.69 -9.22
C LYS A 22 9.28 2.07 -8.65
N SER A 23 8.12 2.65 -8.97
CA SER A 23 6.81 2.11 -8.54
C SER A 23 6.63 0.62 -8.88
N PHE A 24 7.19 0.19 -10.02
CA PHE A 24 7.17 -1.21 -10.44
C PHE A 24 7.88 -2.15 -9.45
N GLN A 25 8.99 -1.71 -8.84
CA GLN A 25 9.72 -2.52 -7.87
C GLN A 25 8.94 -2.67 -6.55
N VAL A 26 8.19 -1.64 -6.13
CA VAL A 26 7.31 -1.75 -4.97
C VAL A 26 6.12 -2.66 -5.26
N ALA A 27 5.52 -2.56 -6.46
CA ALA A 27 4.50 -3.52 -6.90
C ALA A 27 5.04 -4.95 -6.93
N PHE A 28 6.29 -5.15 -7.35
CA PHE A 28 6.93 -6.47 -7.36
C PHE A 28 7.08 -7.07 -5.94
N ILE A 29 7.25 -6.24 -4.91
CA ILE A 29 7.21 -6.72 -3.52
C ILE A 29 5.80 -7.18 -3.14
N ASP A 30 4.77 -6.39 -3.46
CA ASP A 30 3.37 -6.72 -3.15
C ASP A 30 2.91 -8.04 -3.80
N THR A 31 3.33 -8.30 -5.05
CA THR A 31 2.96 -9.54 -5.74
C THR A 31 3.52 -10.79 -5.07
N ALA A 32 4.62 -10.70 -4.31
CA ALA A 32 5.20 -11.83 -3.57
C ALA A 32 4.20 -12.43 -2.57
N TYR A 33 3.40 -11.59 -1.92
CA TYR A 33 2.32 -12.02 -1.02
C TYR A 33 1.31 -12.89 -1.75
N ASN A 34 0.83 -12.42 -2.91
CA ASN A 34 -0.17 -13.12 -3.71
C ASN A 34 0.38 -14.47 -4.23
N ILE A 35 1.64 -14.51 -4.64
CA ILE A 35 2.31 -15.74 -5.09
C ILE A 35 2.41 -16.74 -3.94
N GLY A 36 2.93 -16.32 -2.77
CA GLY A 36 3.06 -17.17 -1.59
C GLY A 36 1.70 -17.70 -1.11
N PHE A 37 0.69 -16.83 -1.08
CA PHE A 37 -0.67 -17.18 -0.73
C PHE A 37 -1.29 -18.20 -1.68
N ALA A 38 -1.17 -17.99 -3.00
CA ALA A 38 -1.76 -18.87 -4.01
C ALA A 38 -1.15 -20.28 -3.99
N ILE A 39 0.19 -20.36 -3.94
CA ILE A 39 0.90 -21.65 -3.90
C ILE A 39 0.53 -22.41 -2.63
N PHE A 40 0.57 -21.75 -1.47
CA PHE A 40 0.35 -22.44 -0.20
C PHE A 40 -1.13 -22.79 0.03
N SER A 41 -2.07 -21.95 -0.40
CA SER A 41 -3.51 -22.26 -0.29
C SER A 41 -3.90 -23.51 -1.07
N LEU A 42 -3.30 -23.71 -2.26
CA LEU A 42 -3.50 -24.93 -3.05
C LEU A 42 -2.99 -26.15 -2.28
N VAL A 43 -1.79 -26.07 -1.68
CA VAL A 43 -1.21 -27.17 -0.89
C VAL A 43 -2.05 -27.47 0.36
N LEU A 44 -2.54 -26.45 1.06
CA LEU A 44 -3.37 -26.61 2.25
C LEU A 44 -4.69 -27.32 1.96
N GLY A 45 -5.31 -27.08 0.80
CA GLY A 45 -6.53 -27.77 0.38
C GLY A 45 -6.41 -29.30 0.42
N PHE A 46 -5.21 -29.83 0.20
CA PHE A 46 -4.94 -31.27 0.20
C PHE A 46 -4.35 -31.80 1.52
N THR A 47 -3.70 -30.94 2.30
CA THR A 47 -2.87 -31.36 3.44
C THR A 47 -3.52 -31.11 4.79
N VAL A 48 -4.48 -30.18 4.88
CA VAL A 48 -5.12 -29.84 6.15
C VAL A 48 -6.02 -30.99 6.61
N LYS A 49 -5.44 -31.86 7.45
CA LYS A 49 -6.13 -32.92 8.18
C LYS A 49 -5.83 -32.75 9.68
N GLY A 50 -6.79 -33.06 10.54
CA GLY A 50 -6.64 -32.99 12.01
C GLY A 50 -6.83 -31.59 12.60
N HIS A 51 -5.91 -31.15 13.48
CA HIS A 51 -6.02 -29.90 14.24
C HIS A 51 -5.83 -28.64 13.36
N LYS A 52 -6.90 -28.20 12.70
CA LYS A 52 -6.91 -27.03 11.78
C LYS A 52 -6.35 -25.75 12.42
N MET A 53 -6.63 -25.49 13.70
CA MET A 53 -6.16 -24.30 14.41
C MET A 53 -4.64 -24.25 14.63
N ARG A 54 -3.94 -25.41 14.67
CA ARG A 54 -2.48 -25.42 14.72
C ARG A 54 -1.86 -24.90 13.43
N TRP A 55 -2.43 -25.22 12.27
CA TRP A 55 -2.02 -24.65 10.99
C TRP A 55 -2.21 -23.14 10.96
N VAL A 56 -3.32 -22.65 11.51
CA VAL A 56 -3.59 -21.21 11.67
C VAL A 56 -2.54 -20.55 12.57
N GLY A 57 -2.28 -21.11 13.75
CA GLY A 57 -1.29 -20.59 14.68
C GLY A 57 0.14 -20.55 14.10
N SER A 58 0.56 -21.61 13.41
CA SER A 58 1.85 -21.66 12.69
C SER A 58 1.93 -20.66 11.54
N GLY A 59 0.82 -20.46 10.81
CA GLY A 59 0.73 -19.44 9.77
C GLY A 59 0.95 -18.03 10.32
N ILE A 60 0.36 -17.73 11.48
CA ILE A 60 0.55 -16.43 12.15
C ILE A 60 2.00 -16.22 12.63
N LEU A 61 2.70 -17.28 13.09
CA LEU A 61 4.15 -17.17 13.37
C LEU A 61 4.94 -16.81 12.11
N MET A 62 4.58 -17.42 10.98
CA MET A 62 5.22 -17.12 9.69
C MET A 62 4.99 -15.66 9.27
N ILE A 63 3.80 -15.11 9.54
CA ILE A 63 3.51 -13.68 9.33
C ILE A 63 4.41 -12.82 10.24
N ALA A 64 4.56 -13.18 11.52
CA ALA A 64 5.42 -12.45 12.46
C ALA A 64 6.89 -12.43 11.98
N LEU A 65 7.40 -13.58 11.53
CA LEU A 65 8.73 -13.72 10.94
C LEU A 65 8.89 -12.87 9.68
N GLY A 66 7.90 -12.90 8.78
CA GLY A 66 7.88 -12.05 7.59
C GLY A 66 7.92 -10.57 7.95
N CYS A 67 7.10 -10.11 8.89
CA CYS A 67 7.11 -8.72 9.36
C CYS A 67 8.47 -8.31 9.94
N ALA A 68 9.12 -9.17 10.73
CA ALA A 68 10.47 -8.92 11.25
C ALA A 68 11.51 -8.82 10.11
N LEU A 69 11.43 -9.71 9.11
CA LEU A 69 12.31 -9.71 7.95
C LEU A 69 12.14 -8.43 7.09
N PHE A 70 10.92 -7.90 6.97
CA PHE A 70 10.66 -6.65 6.25
C PHE A 70 11.39 -5.44 6.82
N ILE A 71 11.70 -5.47 8.12
CA ILE A 71 12.35 -4.37 8.83
C ILE A 71 13.86 -4.38 8.59
N VAL A 72 14.45 -5.55 8.39
CA VAL A 72 15.92 -5.75 8.29
C VAL A 72 16.60 -4.79 7.32
N PRO A 73 16.11 -4.55 6.09
CA PRO A 73 16.78 -3.67 5.14
C PRO A 73 16.98 -2.23 5.62
N VAL A 74 16.13 -1.74 6.54
CA VAL A 74 16.28 -0.39 7.11
C VAL A 74 17.56 -0.26 7.93
N PHE A 75 17.95 -1.33 8.63
CA PHE A 75 19.13 -1.33 9.51
C PHE A 75 20.41 -1.79 8.79
N VAL A 76 20.26 -2.59 7.72
CA VAL A 76 21.41 -3.04 6.92
C VAL A 76 21.84 -1.97 5.91
N LYS A 77 20.90 -1.14 5.43
CA LYS A 77 21.25 -0.04 4.53
C LYS A 77 22.15 0.96 5.27
N PRO A 78 23.36 1.26 4.76
CA PRO A 78 24.24 2.22 5.41
C PRO A 78 23.57 3.59 5.51
N ASN A 79 23.76 4.25 6.65
CA ASN A 79 23.25 5.59 6.87
C ASN A 79 23.94 6.55 5.91
N ASP A 80 23.23 6.94 4.84
CA ASP A 80 23.61 8.07 3.98
C ASP A 80 23.60 9.42 4.75
N ALA A 81 23.42 9.42 6.08
CA ALA A 81 23.35 10.60 6.93
C ALA A 81 24.64 11.46 6.89
N SER A 82 25.80 10.85 6.63
CA SER A 82 27.04 11.58 6.35
C SER A 82 27.02 12.37 5.03
N SER A 83 26.05 12.09 4.15
CA SER A 83 25.80 12.85 2.91
C SER A 83 24.56 13.75 2.99
N ALA A 84 23.87 13.81 4.13
CA ALA A 84 22.69 14.67 4.33
C ALA A 84 23.01 15.94 5.13
N ALA A 85 23.96 15.87 6.07
CA ALA A 85 24.41 17.03 6.86
C ALA A 85 25.27 18.03 6.05
N GLU A 86 25.74 17.65 4.86
CA GLU A 86 26.50 18.52 3.96
C GLU A 86 25.91 18.57 2.54
N ARG A 87 24.59 18.39 2.39
CA ARG A 87 23.94 18.80 1.13
C ARG A 87 23.75 20.31 1.18
N ILE A 88 24.72 21.02 0.61
CA ILE A 88 24.68 22.44 0.30
C ILE A 88 23.42 22.71 -0.53
N ILE A 89 22.31 23.04 0.15
CA ILE A 89 21.02 23.43 -0.45
C ILE A 89 21.10 24.89 -0.92
N LEU A 90 22.03 25.67 -0.35
CA LEU A 90 22.29 27.08 -0.64
C LEU A 90 23.37 27.25 -1.71
N CYS A 91 23.42 28.40 -2.37
CA CYS A 91 24.52 28.73 -3.27
C CYS A 91 25.77 29.14 -2.45
N LEU A 92 26.83 28.34 -2.52
CA LEU A 92 28.15 28.69 -1.99
C LEU A 92 29.12 28.91 -3.18
N SER A 93 29.42 30.16 -3.52
CA SER A 93 30.41 30.47 -4.55
C SER A 93 31.79 29.93 -4.16
N GLY A 94 32.41 29.14 -5.04
CA GLY A 94 33.86 28.89 -5.03
C GLY A 94 34.37 27.60 -4.37
N LYS A 95 33.52 26.65 -3.96
CA LYS A 95 34.00 25.30 -3.59
C LYS A 95 33.70 24.28 -4.69
N PRO A 96 34.71 23.71 -5.38
CA PRO A 96 34.47 22.57 -6.26
C PRO A 96 34.02 21.39 -5.39
N SER A 97 32.81 20.87 -5.65
CA SER A 97 32.36 19.61 -5.07
C SER A 97 33.10 18.47 -5.78
N ASN A 98 34.35 18.23 -5.36
CA ASN A 98 35.16 17.06 -5.76
C ASN A 98 34.66 15.77 -5.08
N ASP A 99 33.34 15.53 -5.12
CA ASP A 99 32.79 14.22 -4.78
C ASP A 99 32.45 13.49 -6.07
N ASP A 100 33.50 12.87 -6.61
CA ASP A 100 33.47 11.87 -7.68
C ASP A 100 33.18 10.48 -7.10
N HIS A 101 32.32 10.41 -6.07
CA HIS A 101 31.76 9.16 -5.60
C HIS A 101 30.55 8.80 -6.45
N LEU A 102 30.81 8.45 -7.71
CA LEU A 102 29.95 7.55 -8.48
C LEU A 102 30.00 6.17 -7.81
N LYS A 103 29.38 6.04 -6.63
CA LYS A 103 29.16 4.73 -6.02
C LYS A 103 28.24 3.96 -6.96
N ILE A 104 28.77 2.83 -7.43
CA ILE A 104 28.10 1.82 -8.24
C ILE A 104 26.85 1.34 -7.48
N CYS A 105 25.72 2.04 -7.69
CA CYS A 105 24.42 1.71 -7.13
C CYS A 105 23.79 0.60 -7.98
N GLY A 106 24.20 -0.65 -7.77
CA GLY A 106 23.62 -1.80 -8.48
C GLY A 106 23.32 -2.98 -7.56
N ALA A 107 24.34 -3.47 -6.87
CA ALA A 107 24.26 -4.73 -6.13
C ALA A 107 23.45 -4.62 -4.82
N ASP A 108 23.71 -3.59 -4.01
CA ASP A 108 23.08 -3.46 -2.68
C ASP A 108 21.57 -3.18 -2.78
N SER A 109 21.14 -2.43 -3.79
CA SER A 109 19.74 -2.09 -4.03
C SER A 109 18.86 -3.31 -4.32
N TYR A 110 19.41 -4.32 -5.02
CA TYR A 110 18.70 -5.56 -5.32
C TYR A 110 18.61 -6.50 -4.12
N LEU A 111 19.64 -6.55 -3.26
CA LEU A 111 19.63 -7.35 -2.04
C LEU A 111 18.47 -6.95 -1.13
N TYR A 112 18.30 -5.65 -0.85
CA TYR A 112 17.20 -5.14 -0.03
C TYR A 112 15.83 -5.48 -0.64
N LEU A 113 15.70 -5.36 -1.97
CA LEU A 113 14.48 -5.69 -2.70
C LEU A 113 14.11 -7.17 -2.51
N MET A 114 15.09 -8.07 -2.62
CA MET A 114 14.87 -9.51 -2.44
C MET A 114 14.52 -9.88 -1.00
N ILE A 115 15.12 -9.21 0.00
CA ILE A 115 14.75 -9.41 1.41
C ILE A 115 13.29 -9.00 1.64
N MET A 116 12.88 -7.84 1.13
CA MET A 116 11.48 -7.37 1.22
C MET A 116 10.51 -8.29 0.48
N TRP A 117 10.91 -8.78 -0.70
CA TRP A 117 10.14 -9.74 -1.48
C TRP A 117 9.95 -11.06 -0.71
N LEU A 118 11.02 -11.63 -0.16
CA LEU A 118 10.97 -12.86 0.64
C LEU A 118 10.09 -12.68 1.87
N SER A 119 10.18 -11.52 2.54
CA SER A 119 9.29 -11.16 3.64
C SER A 119 7.81 -11.25 3.22
N TYR A 120 7.43 -10.57 2.12
CA TYR A 120 6.04 -10.59 1.65
C TYR A 120 5.58 -11.99 1.21
N PHE A 121 6.48 -12.77 0.61
CA PHE A 121 6.23 -14.17 0.28
C PHE A 121 5.92 -15.01 1.53
N LEU A 122 6.69 -14.85 2.62
CA LEU A 122 6.43 -15.52 3.91
C LEU A 122 5.11 -15.06 4.53
N ILE A 123 4.79 -13.77 4.46
CA ILE A 123 3.47 -13.24 4.91
C ILE A 123 2.34 -13.88 4.09
N GLY A 124 2.53 -14.07 2.78
CA GLY A 124 1.59 -14.76 1.89
C GLY A 124 1.34 -16.22 2.32
N ILE A 125 2.41 -16.97 2.53
CA ILE A 125 2.35 -18.36 3.04
C ILE A 125 1.62 -18.40 4.39
N GLY A 126 1.99 -17.52 5.33
CA GLY A 126 1.38 -17.49 6.65
C GLY A 126 -0.09 -17.07 6.66
N SER A 127 -0.53 -16.34 5.64
CA SER A 127 -1.93 -15.90 5.49
C SER A 127 -2.84 -16.97 4.89
N ALA A 128 -2.31 -17.94 4.14
CA ALA A 128 -3.11 -18.98 3.51
C ALA A 128 -3.92 -19.85 4.50
N PRO A 129 -3.38 -20.33 5.65
CA PRO A 129 -4.16 -21.03 6.66
C PRO A 129 -5.29 -20.19 7.29
N LEU A 130 -5.11 -18.87 7.40
CA LEU A 130 -6.16 -17.98 7.89
C LEU A 130 -7.35 -17.94 6.93
N HIS A 131 -7.12 -17.94 5.63
CA HIS A 131 -8.20 -17.88 4.65
C HIS A 131 -8.78 -19.26 4.26
N THR A 132 -8.14 -20.36 4.69
CA THR A 132 -8.58 -21.72 4.35
C THR A 132 -8.94 -22.52 5.61
N ALA A 133 -7.94 -22.90 6.41
CA ALA A 133 -8.11 -23.73 7.60
C ALA A 133 -8.98 -23.07 8.68
N ALA A 134 -8.89 -21.75 8.88
CA ALA A 134 -9.71 -21.06 9.88
C ALA A 134 -11.21 -21.06 9.51
N ILE A 135 -11.53 -20.85 8.23
CA ILE A 135 -12.92 -20.87 7.73
C ILE A 135 -13.46 -22.30 7.79
N SER A 136 -12.66 -23.28 7.38
CA SER A 136 -13.06 -24.68 7.48
C SER A 136 -13.24 -25.14 8.93
N PHE A 137 -12.43 -24.63 9.87
CA PHE A 137 -12.65 -24.84 11.30
C PHE A 137 -13.96 -24.21 11.78
N LEU A 138 -14.27 -23.00 11.31
CA LEU A 138 -15.51 -22.31 11.66
C LEU A 138 -16.73 -23.10 11.17
N ASP A 139 -16.68 -23.62 9.94
CA ASP A 139 -17.74 -24.46 9.36
C ASP A 139 -17.95 -25.75 10.15
N ASP A 140 -16.87 -26.45 10.50
CA ASP A 140 -16.94 -27.69 11.28
C ASP A 140 -17.52 -27.52 12.69
N ASN A 141 -17.34 -26.34 13.29
CA ASN A 141 -17.66 -26.07 14.69
C ASN A 141 -18.89 -25.18 14.87
N SER A 142 -19.60 -24.85 13.80
CA SER A 142 -20.77 -23.97 13.86
C SER A 142 -22.04 -24.68 13.40
N PRO A 143 -23.21 -24.34 13.97
CA PRO A 143 -24.48 -24.77 13.42
C PRO A 143 -24.65 -24.28 11.98
N LYS A 144 -25.17 -25.14 11.09
CA LYS A 144 -25.40 -24.82 9.67
C LYS A 144 -26.28 -23.57 9.45
N GLU A 145 -27.15 -23.26 10.41
CA GLU A 145 -28.03 -22.08 10.36
C GLU A 145 -27.29 -20.76 10.63
N LYS A 146 -26.18 -20.80 11.39
CA LYS A 146 -25.45 -19.62 11.87
C LYS A 146 -24.10 -19.41 11.18
N ILE A 147 -23.61 -20.40 10.43
CA ILE A 147 -22.29 -20.33 9.77
C ILE A 147 -22.13 -19.09 8.88
N GLY A 148 -23.15 -18.73 8.11
CA GLY A 148 -23.09 -17.55 7.24
C GLY A 148 -22.87 -16.24 8.01
N VAL A 149 -23.48 -16.12 9.19
CA VAL A 149 -23.30 -14.95 10.07
C VAL A 149 -21.87 -14.91 10.62
N TYR A 150 -21.35 -16.04 11.08
CA TYR A 150 -20.00 -16.09 11.63
C TYR A 150 -18.91 -15.84 10.58
N THR A 151 -19.07 -16.40 9.37
CA THR A 151 -18.19 -16.13 8.23
C THR A 151 -18.25 -14.65 7.83
N GLY A 152 -19.44 -14.04 7.86
CA GLY A 152 -19.61 -12.60 7.63
C GLY A 152 -18.86 -11.74 8.64
N ILE A 153 -18.95 -12.07 9.93
CA ILE A 153 -18.20 -11.39 11.00
C ILE A 153 -16.70 -11.55 10.79
N TYR A 154 -16.24 -12.76 10.46
CA TYR A 154 -14.82 -13.06 10.21
C TYR A 154 -14.23 -12.16 9.10
N TYR A 155 -14.88 -12.09 7.94
CA TYR A 155 -14.42 -11.25 6.84
C TYR A 155 -14.56 -9.75 7.12
N SER A 156 -15.60 -9.34 7.86
CA SER A 156 -15.79 -7.95 8.28
C SER A 156 -14.65 -7.46 9.17
N CYS A 157 -14.19 -8.29 10.13
CA CYS A 157 -13.00 -7.99 10.92
C CYS A 157 -11.74 -7.87 10.05
N GLY A 158 -11.63 -8.70 9.00
CA GLY A 158 -10.57 -8.61 8.00
C GLY A 158 -10.51 -7.25 7.29
N ALA A 159 -11.67 -6.64 7.02
CA ALA A 159 -11.82 -5.32 6.39
C ALA A 159 -11.49 -4.14 7.32
N ILE A 160 -11.51 -4.32 8.65
CA ILE A 160 -11.02 -3.32 9.61
C ILE A 160 -9.49 -3.16 9.50
N GLY A 161 -8.78 -4.24 9.17
CA GLY A 161 -7.32 -4.28 9.13
C GLY A 161 -6.67 -3.15 8.31
N PRO A 162 -7.05 -2.92 7.04
CA PRO A 162 -6.47 -1.84 6.23
C PRO A 162 -6.65 -0.45 6.85
N LEU A 163 -7.79 -0.15 7.49
CA LEU A 163 -8.01 1.13 8.16
C LEU A 163 -7.00 1.36 9.27
N VAL A 164 -6.89 0.37 10.15
CA VAL A 164 -5.92 0.41 11.25
C VAL A 164 -4.50 0.54 10.69
N GLY A 165 -4.18 -0.15 9.60
CA GLY A 165 -2.89 -0.07 8.91
C GLY A 165 -2.59 1.34 8.37
N TYR A 166 -3.53 1.95 7.66
CA TYR A 166 -3.41 3.32 7.14
C TYR A 166 -3.28 4.34 8.28
N LEU A 167 -4.10 4.23 9.33
CA LEU A 167 -4.08 5.15 10.47
C LEU A 167 -2.78 5.06 11.26
N ILE A 168 -2.38 3.85 11.69
CA ILE A 168 -1.14 3.65 12.45
C ILE A 168 0.06 4.10 11.63
N THR A 169 0.11 3.74 10.35
CA THR A 169 1.22 4.17 9.47
C THR A 169 1.23 5.67 9.32
N SER A 170 0.08 6.35 9.13
CA SER A 170 0.03 7.82 9.03
C SER A 170 0.63 8.54 10.24
N VAL A 171 0.53 7.95 11.44
CA VAL A 171 1.14 8.47 12.67
C VAL A 171 2.65 8.23 12.65
N PHE A 172 3.11 7.00 12.38
CA PHE A 172 4.53 6.67 12.34
C PHE A 172 5.30 7.37 11.21
N LEU A 173 4.62 7.73 10.12
CA LEU A 173 5.20 8.53 9.05
C LEU A 173 5.55 9.96 9.48
N ARG A 174 5.11 10.43 10.65
CA ARG A 174 5.55 11.71 11.25
C ARG A 174 6.91 11.60 11.95
N ILE A 175 7.39 10.40 12.22
CA ILE A 175 8.69 10.12 12.85
C ILE A 175 9.71 9.84 11.77
N HIS A 176 10.93 10.39 11.89
CA HIS A 176 11.99 10.18 10.90
C HIS A 176 12.43 8.71 10.90
N ILE A 177 12.83 8.18 9.74
CA ILE A 177 13.19 6.75 9.59
C ILE A 177 14.21 6.22 10.60
N TYR A 178 15.17 7.04 11.03
CA TYR A 178 16.20 6.68 12.00
C TYR A 178 15.83 6.94 13.48
N ILE A 179 14.61 7.36 13.78
CA ILE A 179 14.09 7.79 15.10
C ILE A 179 14.82 9.02 15.66
N LYS A 180 16.15 8.98 15.79
CA LYS A 180 16.97 10.13 16.13
C LYS A 180 17.30 10.90 14.86
N LYS A 181 16.76 12.11 14.77
CA LYS A 181 17.17 13.11 13.79
C LYS A 181 18.68 13.39 14.00
N PRO A 182 19.53 13.41 12.96
CA PRO A 182 20.84 14.04 13.08
C PRO A 182 20.66 15.49 13.56
N ASP A 183 21.48 15.94 14.52
CA ASP A 183 21.33 17.24 15.18
C ASP A 183 21.37 18.42 14.17
N ASP A 184 21.97 18.22 12.98
CA ASP A 184 22.05 19.19 11.88
C ASP A 184 20.99 19.01 10.77
N SER A 185 20.08 18.04 10.90
CA SER A 185 19.09 17.78 9.85
C SER A 185 17.93 18.76 9.96
N ILE A 186 17.71 19.55 8.91
CA ILE A 186 16.77 20.67 8.97
C ILE A 186 15.35 20.29 8.54
N LEU A 187 15.14 19.04 8.07
CA LEU A 187 13.90 18.46 7.48
C LEU A 187 12.79 18.12 8.50
N SER A 188 11.52 18.19 8.09
CA SER A 188 10.34 17.97 8.93
C SER A 188 9.36 17.07 8.18
N SER A 189 8.34 16.57 8.87
CA SER A 189 7.40 15.58 8.33
C SER A 189 6.67 16.03 7.06
N SER A 190 6.60 17.33 6.82
CA SER A 190 5.96 17.93 5.64
C SER A 190 6.90 18.12 4.46
N SER A 191 8.22 17.98 4.65
CA SER A 191 9.21 18.20 3.60
C SER A 191 9.12 17.11 2.53
N PRO A 192 9.33 17.42 1.24
CA PRO A 192 9.19 16.45 0.16
C PRO A 192 10.21 15.31 0.23
N ASN A 193 11.39 15.59 0.79
CA ASN A 193 12.47 14.62 1.04
C ASN A 193 12.33 13.87 2.36
N TRP A 194 11.25 14.10 3.11
CA TRP A 194 11.01 13.39 4.35
C TRP A 194 10.77 11.90 4.10
N VAL A 195 11.51 11.07 4.83
CA VAL A 195 11.31 9.62 4.88
C VAL A 195 10.84 9.24 6.27
N GLY A 196 9.55 8.91 6.38
CA GLY A 196 8.92 8.49 7.62
C GLY A 196 9.27 7.05 8.00
N ALA A 197 9.21 6.75 9.30
CA ALA A 197 9.53 5.45 9.89
C ALA A 197 8.44 4.39 9.64
N TYR A 198 8.22 4.04 8.37
CA TYR A 198 7.21 3.05 7.96
C TYR A 198 7.40 1.67 8.61
N TRP A 199 8.64 1.31 8.96
CA TRP A 199 9.00 0.03 9.58
C TRP A 199 8.40 -0.15 10.98
N LEU A 200 8.06 0.93 11.68
CA LEU A 200 7.41 0.87 13.00
C LEU A 200 6.04 0.18 12.92
N THR A 201 5.29 0.37 11.83
CA THR A 201 4.01 -0.34 11.64
C THR A 201 4.22 -1.85 11.58
N TYR A 202 5.29 -2.29 10.90
CA TYR A 202 5.63 -3.71 10.79
C TYR A 202 6.17 -4.28 12.10
N LEU A 203 6.85 -3.47 12.92
CA LEU A 203 7.26 -3.86 14.27
C LEU A 203 6.02 -4.15 15.14
N VAL A 204 5.05 -3.23 15.14
CA VAL A 204 3.78 -3.42 15.86
C VAL A 204 3.05 -4.66 15.33
N GLY A 205 3.01 -4.85 14.01
CA GLY A 205 2.43 -6.05 13.39
C GLY A 205 3.12 -7.35 13.83
N ALA A 206 4.45 -7.38 13.88
CA ALA A 206 5.23 -8.53 14.30
C ALA A 206 4.95 -8.91 15.76
N VAL A 207 4.94 -7.93 16.67
CA VAL A 207 4.63 -8.16 18.09
C VAL A 207 3.19 -8.64 18.26
N MET A 208 2.22 -7.99 17.61
CA MET A 208 0.81 -8.37 17.69
C MET A 208 0.57 -9.81 17.20
N THR A 209 1.15 -10.17 16.06
CA THR A 209 0.97 -11.52 15.50
C THR A 209 1.69 -12.59 16.33
N LEU A 210 2.86 -12.28 16.87
CA LEU A 210 3.58 -13.18 17.76
C LEU A 210 2.80 -13.47 19.06
N LEU A 211 2.20 -12.43 19.66
CA LEU A 211 1.35 -12.58 20.84
C LEU A 211 0.08 -13.40 20.56
N LEU A 212 -0.53 -13.22 19.39
CA LEU A 212 -1.75 -13.95 19.00
C LEU A 212 -1.49 -15.41 18.62
N SER A 213 -0.29 -15.74 18.14
CA SER A 213 0.02 -17.10 17.71
C SER A 213 -0.04 -18.11 18.87
N GLY A 214 0.52 -17.77 20.03
CA GLY A 214 0.57 -18.68 21.19
C GLY A 214 -0.79 -19.25 21.60
N PRO A 215 -1.79 -18.40 21.88
CA PRO A 215 -3.15 -18.84 22.19
C PRO A 215 -3.80 -19.70 21.09
N LEU A 216 -3.54 -19.38 19.82
CA LEU A 216 -4.14 -20.11 18.69
C LEU A 216 -3.53 -21.50 18.47
N LEU A 217 -2.24 -21.67 18.78
CA LEU A 217 -1.58 -22.99 18.75
C LEU A 217 -2.12 -23.94 19.84
N LEU A 218 -2.52 -23.38 20.98
CA LEU A 218 -3.12 -24.13 22.09
C LEU A 218 -4.63 -24.36 21.91
N PHE A 219 -5.25 -23.76 20.90
CA PHE A 219 -6.69 -23.80 20.71
C PHE A 219 -7.19 -25.23 20.39
N PRO A 220 -8.30 -25.68 21.00
CA PRO A 220 -8.81 -27.04 20.81
C PRO A 220 -9.27 -27.29 19.36
N SER A 221 -9.18 -28.55 18.91
CA SER A 221 -9.61 -28.95 17.55
C SER A 221 -11.12 -28.94 17.34
N LYS A 222 -11.90 -29.10 18.41
CA LYS A 222 -13.36 -29.21 18.37
C LYS A 222 -13.93 -28.45 19.57
N ILE A 223 -14.88 -27.55 19.31
CA ILE A 223 -15.62 -26.79 20.32
C ILE A 223 -16.97 -27.46 20.58
N VAL A 224 -17.64 -27.91 19.51
CA VAL A 224 -18.92 -28.62 19.59
C VAL A 224 -18.67 -30.12 19.52
N LYS A 225 -19.15 -30.87 20.51
CA LYS A 225 -19.30 -32.33 20.39
C LYS A 225 -20.51 -32.56 19.48
N LYS A 226 -20.28 -33.08 18.27
CA LYS A 226 -21.39 -33.56 17.42
C LYS A 226 -22.10 -34.70 18.15
N THR A 227 -23.42 -34.65 18.21
CA THR A 227 -24.24 -35.80 18.62
C THR A 227 -24.19 -36.84 17.50
N ASP A 228 -24.11 -38.14 17.83
CA ASP A 228 -23.86 -39.28 16.92
C ASP A 228 -24.75 -39.34 15.65
N SER A 229 -25.85 -38.58 15.59
CA SER A 229 -26.76 -38.51 14.45
C SER A 229 -26.29 -37.63 13.27
N GLN A 230 -25.21 -36.85 13.40
CA GLN A 230 -24.68 -36.01 12.31
C GLN A 230 -23.42 -36.56 11.62
N GLU A 231 -22.85 -37.68 12.09
CA GLU A 231 -21.63 -38.28 11.51
C GLU A 231 -21.89 -39.02 10.17
N SER A 232 -23.10 -39.48 9.89
CA SER A 232 -23.36 -40.41 8.78
C SER A 232 -23.53 -39.80 7.39
N VAL A 233 -23.52 -38.47 7.23
CA VAL A 233 -23.88 -37.84 5.93
C VAL A 233 -22.75 -37.05 5.26
N ILE A 234 -21.64 -36.73 5.95
CA ILE A 234 -20.60 -35.81 5.40
C ILE A 234 -19.20 -36.43 5.33
N ASP A 235 -18.89 -37.46 6.11
CA ASP A 235 -17.58 -38.08 6.06
C ASP A 235 -17.53 -39.14 4.94
N ASN A 236 -17.07 -38.73 3.76
CA ASN A 236 -16.25 -39.62 2.92
C ASN A 236 -14.81 -39.48 3.43
N PRO A 237 -14.33 -40.39 4.31
CA PRO A 237 -12.96 -40.33 4.76
C PRO A 237 -12.10 -40.90 3.63
N ASN A 238 -11.18 -40.07 3.14
CA ASN A 238 -10.18 -40.37 2.09
C ASN A 238 -10.62 -40.05 0.66
N LEU A 239 -10.95 -38.78 0.38
CA LEU A 239 -10.66 -38.28 -0.97
C LEU A 239 -9.15 -38.38 -1.20
N THR A 240 -8.78 -39.15 -2.20
CA THR A 240 -7.39 -39.31 -2.63
C THR A 240 -6.95 -38.01 -3.30
N PHE A 241 -5.65 -37.69 -3.24
CA PHE A 241 -5.09 -36.51 -3.93
C PHE A 241 -5.47 -36.49 -5.43
N SER A 242 -5.48 -37.67 -6.06
CA SER A 242 -5.91 -37.85 -7.45
C SER A 242 -7.38 -37.47 -7.68
N GLU A 243 -8.30 -37.87 -6.79
CA GLU A 243 -9.73 -37.54 -6.89
C GLU A 243 -9.98 -36.04 -6.68
N SER A 244 -9.21 -35.41 -5.79
CA SER A 244 -9.30 -33.96 -5.55
C SER A 244 -8.83 -33.15 -6.77
N ILE A 245 -7.79 -33.61 -7.48
CA ILE A 245 -7.37 -33.02 -8.76
C ILE A 245 -8.45 -33.21 -9.83
N GLN A 246 -9.04 -34.41 -9.92
CA GLN A 246 -10.10 -34.68 -10.91
C GLN A 246 -11.32 -33.77 -10.70
N ILE A 247 -11.77 -33.58 -9.46
CA ILE A 247 -12.86 -32.65 -9.12
C ILE A 247 -12.48 -31.22 -9.50
N THR A 248 -11.25 -30.78 -9.18
CA THR A 248 -10.77 -29.45 -9.53
C THR A 248 -10.78 -29.23 -11.04
N VAL A 249 -10.27 -30.18 -11.83
CA VAL A 249 -10.29 -30.13 -13.30
C VAL A 249 -11.72 -30.11 -13.84
N LEU A 250 -12.66 -30.83 -13.22
CA LEU A 250 -14.07 -30.81 -13.60
C LEU A 250 -14.68 -29.41 -13.42
N VAL A 251 -14.35 -28.73 -12.32
CA VAL A 251 -14.80 -27.34 -12.06
C VAL A 251 -14.23 -26.38 -13.10
N PHE A 252 -12.94 -26.51 -13.47
CA PHE A 252 -12.33 -25.67 -14.51
C PHE A 252 -12.89 -25.90 -15.92
N LYS A 253 -13.56 -27.03 -16.20
CA LYS A 253 -14.26 -27.28 -17.47
C LYS A 253 -15.60 -26.53 -17.56
N ASN A 254 -16.12 -26.01 -16.47
CA ASN A 254 -17.38 -25.28 -16.44
C ASN A 254 -17.19 -23.84 -16.95
N LEU A 255 -17.67 -23.55 -18.17
CA LEU A 255 -17.49 -22.26 -18.83
C LEU A 255 -18.05 -21.07 -18.00
N PRO A 256 -19.29 -21.11 -17.46
CA PRO A 256 -19.79 -20.10 -16.52
C PRO A 256 -18.87 -19.82 -15.33
N PHE A 257 -18.28 -20.86 -14.73
CA PHE A 257 -17.33 -20.70 -13.63
C PHE A 257 -16.07 -19.98 -14.10
N LEU A 258 -15.49 -20.40 -15.23
CA LEU A 258 -14.30 -19.77 -15.82
C LEU A 258 -14.54 -18.29 -16.15
N LEU A 259 -15.70 -17.97 -16.72
CA LEU A 259 -16.10 -16.58 -17.02
C LEU A 259 -16.24 -15.74 -15.73
N THR A 260 -16.75 -16.34 -14.65
CA THR A 260 -16.87 -15.64 -13.36
C THR A 260 -15.51 -15.42 -12.71
N CYS A 261 -14.61 -16.40 -12.77
CA CYS A 261 -13.20 -16.22 -12.37
C CYS A 261 -12.51 -15.10 -13.17
N GLY A 262 -12.76 -15.02 -14.48
CA GLY A 262 -12.27 -13.93 -15.33
C GLY A 262 -12.79 -12.56 -14.87
N GLY A 263 -14.08 -12.45 -14.54
CA GLY A 263 -14.66 -11.24 -13.96
C GLY A 263 -14.02 -10.83 -12.64
N MET A 264 -13.86 -11.79 -11.71
CA MET A 264 -13.17 -11.56 -10.43
C MET A 264 -11.70 -11.16 -10.61
N PHE A 265 -11.02 -11.67 -11.64
CA PHE A 265 -9.64 -11.30 -11.95
C PHE A 265 -9.52 -9.82 -12.32
N PHE A 266 -10.36 -9.32 -13.23
CA PHE A 266 -10.33 -7.91 -13.65
C PHE A 266 -10.77 -6.97 -12.53
N GLU A 267 -11.82 -7.31 -11.79
CA GLU A 267 -12.27 -6.54 -10.62
C GLU A 267 -11.20 -6.53 -9.51
N GLY A 268 -10.52 -7.66 -9.29
CA GLY A 268 -9.42 -7.79 -8.34
C GLY A 268 -8.18 -7.00 -8.74
N LEU A 269 -7.87 -6.93 -10.05
CA LEU A 269 -6.75 -6.13 -10.56
C LEU A 269 -6.96 -4.65 -10.24
N MET A 270 -8.17 -4.14 -10.47
CA MET A 270 -8.53 -2.75 -10.15
C MET A 270 -8.42 -2.46 -8.64
N LEU A 271 -9.01 -3.33 -7.81
CA LEU A 271 -8.98 -3.20 -6.35
C LEU A 271 -7.55 -3.17 -5.78
N ASN A 272 -6.69 -4.08 -6.24
CA ASN A 272 -5.30 -4.13 -5.77
C ASN A 272 -4.50 -2.90 -6.23
N ALA A 273 -4.68 -2.45 -7.48
CA ALA A 273 -3.99 -1.26 -7.99
C ALA A 273 -4.36 0.00 -7.21
N LEU A 274 -5.66 0.23 -6.98
CA LEU A 274 -6.13 1.36 -6.18
C LEU A 274 -5.69 1.21 -4.72
N SER A 275 -5.83 0.03 -4.11
CA SER A 275 -5.44 -0.17 -2.72
C SER A 275 -3.95 0.09 -2.46
N LEU A 276 -3.06 -0.23 -3.41
CA LEU A 276 -1.61 -0.05 -3.23
C LEU A 276 -1.16 1.39 -3.56
N PHE A 277 -1.68 1.97 -4.63
CA PHE A 277 -1.16 3.26 -5.14
C PHE A 277 -2.01 4.48 -4.81
N MET A 278 -3.22 4.34 -4.23
CA MET A 278 -4.10 5.48 -3.96
C MET A 278 -3.46 6.54 -3.08
N SER A 279 -2.80 6.18 -1.99
CA SER A 279 -2.14 7.19 -1.13
C SER A 279 -1.04 7.94 -1.86
N LYS A 280 -0.22 7.23 -2.64
CA LYS A 280 0.80 7.86 -3.48
C LYS A 280 0.18 8.76 -4.55
N TYR A 281 -0.91 8.31 -5.17
CA TYR A 281 -1.64 9.08 -6.17
C TYR A 281 -2.15 10.39 -5.55
N VAL A 282 -2.77 10.33 -4.36
CA VAL A 282 -3.24 11.50 -3.63
C VAL A 282 -2.08 12.42 -3.24
N GLU A 283 -0.97 11.87 -2.75
CA GLU A 283 0.26 12.63 -2.41
C GLU A 283 0.76 13.44 -3.61
N ILE A 284 0.90 12.79 -4.78
CA ILE A 284 1.52 13.40 -5.96
C ILE A 284 0.56 14.34 -6.70
N GLN A 285 -0.69 13.91 -6.96
CA GLN A 285 -1.63 14.65 -7.81
C GLN A 285 -2.27 15.84 -7.10
N PHE A 286 -2.31 15.82 -5.77
CA PHE A 286 -2.88 16.89 -4.95
C PHE A 286 -1.84 17.62 -4.10
N SER A 287 -0.55 17.30 -4.27
CA SER A 287 0.58 17.94 -3.57
C SER A 287 0.38 18.03 -2.06
N VAL A 288 -0.19 16.98 -1.45
CA VAL A 288 -0.41 16.90 -0.01
C VAL A 288 0.70 16.10 0.66
N SER A 289 1.01 16.42 1.92
CA SER A 289 2.01 15.66 2.70
C SER A 289 1.63 14.17 2.78
N PRO A 290 2.62 13.24 2.79
CA PRO A 290 2.36 11.80 2.78
C PRO A 290 1.43 11.33 3.90
N GLN A 291 1.56 11.88 5.11
CA GLN A 291 0.73 11.51 6.26
C GLN A 291 -0.74 11.88 6.05
N LYS A 292 -1.01 13.04 5.45
CA LYS A 292 -2.36 13.47 5.06
C LYS A 292 -2.92 12.58 3.95
N ALA A 293 -2.11 12.23 2.95
CA ALA A 293 -2.53 11.35 1.85
C ALA A 293 -2.95 9.97 2.34
N SER A 294 -2.14 9.34 3.20
CA SER A 294 -2.44 8.04 3.81
C SER A 294 -3.69 8.10 4.69
N LEU A 295 -3.84 9.16 5.50
CA LEU A 295 -5.02 9.35 6.35
C LEU A 295 -6.31 9.47 5.51
N LEU A 296 -6.29 10.31 4.48
CA LEU A 296 -7.45 10.51 3.59
C LEU A 296 -7.81 9.22 2.84
N THR A 297 -6.80 8.48 2.37
CA THR A 297 -7.02 7.18 1.72
C THR A 297 -7.67 6.19 2.67
N GLY A 298 -7.20 6.10 3.92
CA GLY A 298 -7.80 5.24 4.93
C GLY A 298 -9.27 5.57 5.21
N ILE A 299 -9.61 6.86 5.33
CA ILE A 299 -10.98 7.34 5.57
C ILE A 299 -11.90 7.13 4.36
N VAL A 300 -11.38 7.14 3.14
CA VAL A 300 -12.18 6.87 1.94
C VAL A 300 -12.34 5.37 1.70
N LEU A 301 -11.24 4.62 1.69
CA LEU A 301 -11.20 3.23 1.22
C LEU A 301 -11.92 2.26 2.16
N VAL A 302 -11.87 2.49 3.47
CA VAL A 302 -12.40 1.50 4.43
C VAL A 302 -13.90 1.63 4.67
N PRO A 303 -14.47 2.80 5.00
CA PRO A 303 -15.92 2.89 5.15
C PRO A 303 -16.64 2.56 3.84
N SER A 304 -16.05 2.87 2.67
CA SER A 304 -16.60 2.45 1.38
C SER A 304 -16.59 0.94 1.20
N SER A 305 -15.57 0.22 1.70
CA SER A 305 -15.55 -1.25 1.65
C SER A 305 -16.64 -1.87 2.53
N PHE A 306 -16.86 -1.38 3.76
CA PHE A 306 -17.95 -1.85 4.61
C PHE A 306 -19.32 -1.64 3.97
N ILE A 307 -19.58 -0.45 3.43
CA ILE A 307 -20.85 -0.12 2.79
C ILE A 307 -21.03 -0.94 1.51
N GLY A 308 -20.01 -1.05 0.66
CA GLY A 308 -20.06 -1.80 -0.59
C GLY A 308 -20.28 -3.30 -0.36
N LEU A 309 -19.51 -3.91 0.54
CA LEU A 309 -19.67 -5.33 0.90
C LEU A 309 -21.06 -5.61 1.49
N GLY A 310 -21.54 -4.73 2.38
CA GLY A 310 -22.87 -4.83 2.98
C GLY A 310 -24.00 -4.70 1.96
N LEU A 311 -23.93 -3.72 1.05
CA LEU A 311 -24.91 -3.54 -0.02
C LEU A 311 -24.92 -4.72 -1.00
N GLY A 312 -23.74 -5.25 -1.35
CA GLY A 312 -23.62 -6.44 -2.19
C GLY A 312 -24.26 -7.67 -1.56
N GLY A 313 -24.00 -7.93 -0.27
CA GLY A 313 -24.57 -9.07 0.46
C GLY A 313 -26.06 -8.93 0.78
N TYR A 314 -26.52 -7.72 1.11
CA TYR A 314 -27.94 -7.46 1.33
C TYR A 314 -28.74 -7.55 0.03
N GLY A 315 -28.17 -7.08 -1.08
CA GLY A 315 -28.74 -7.16 -2.41
C GLY A 315 -28.98 -8.59 -2.88
N THR A 316 -28.04 -9.51 -2.65
CA THR A 316 -28.27 -10.93 -3.01
C THR A 316 -29.39 -11.56 -2.20
N LYS A 317 -29.50 -11.23 -0.91
CA LYS A 317 -30.49 -11.82 0.00
C LYS A 317 -31.92 -11.35 -0.27
N ILE A 318 -32.16 -10.05 -0.45
CA ILE A 318 -33.53 -9.55 -0.68
C ILE A 318 -34.07 -10.04 -2.00
N PHE A 319 -33.28 -9.87 -3.05
CA PHE A 319 -33.85 -9.95 -4.37
C PHE A 319 -33.83 -11.35 -4.96
N ALA A 320 -33.17 -12.32 -4.31
CA ALA A 320 -33.13 -13.73 -4.68
C ALA A 320 -33.10 -13.93 -6.21
N TRP A 321 -32.17 -13.22 -6.88
CA TRP A 321 -32.21 -13.11 -8.33
C TRP A 321 -31.94 -14.46 -8.98
N CYS A 322 -32.77 -14.84 -9.97
CA CYS A 322 -32.43 -15.97 -10.82
C CYS A 322 -31.04 -15.73 -11.47
N PRO A 323 -30.20 -16.76 -11.65
CA PRO A 323 -28.82 -16.63 -12.13
C PRO A 323 -28.66 -15.76 -13.39
N LYS A 324 -29.57 -15.89 -14.36
CA LYS A 324 -29.56 -15.10 -15.60
C LYS A 324 -29.82 -13.59 -15.38
N ARG A 325 -30.67 -13.24 -14.40
CA ARG A 325 -30.97 -11.84 -14.04
C ARG A 325 -29.83 -11.24 -13.21
N LEU A 326 -29.20 -12.04 -12.36
CA LEU A 326 -28.04 -11.65 -11.58
C LEU A 326 -26.86 -11.29 -12.49
N MET A 327 -26.52 -12.13 -13.47
CA MET A 327 -25.44 -11.84 -14.41
C MET A 327 -25.67 -10.55 -15.20
N LYS A 328 -26.88 -10.30 -15.73
CA LYS A 328 -27.19 -9.04 -16.43
C LYS A 328 -26.98 -7.82 -15.54
N LYS A 329 -27.38 -7.89 -14.27
CA LYS A 329 -27.22 -6.79 -13.33
C LYS A 329 -25.76 -6.60 -12.92
N ILE A 330 -24.99 -7.67 -12.72
CA ILE A 330 -23.54 -7.60 -12.49
C ILE A 330 -22.87 -6.87 -13.66
N THR A 331 -23.17 -7.22 -14.91
CA THR A 331 -22.60 -6.53 -16.08
C THR A 331 -22.90 -5.03 -16.10
N ILE A 332 -24.13 -4.64 -15.76
CA ILE A 332 -24.51 -3.22 -15.67
C ILE A 332 -23.74 -2.49 -14.57
N ILE A 333 -23.63 -3.09 -13.37
CA ILE A 333 -22.93 -2.47 -12.25
C ILE A 333 -21.42 -2.40 -12.53
N SER A 334 -20.81 -3.43 -13.11
CA SER A 334 -19.39 -3.39 -13.50
C SER A 334 -19.12 -2.34 -14.59
N PHE A 335 -20.05 -2.12 -15.53
CA PHE A 335 -19.93 -1.03 -16.51
C PHE A 335 -20.00 0.35 -15.84
N LEU A 336 -20.96 0.55 -14.92
CA LEU A 336 -21.04 1.77 -14.11
C LEU A 336 -19.77 1.98 -13.27
N CYS A 337 -19.20 0.91 -12.73
CA CYS A 337 -17.97 0.97 -11.95
C CYS A 337 -16.79 1.43 -12.82
N CYS A 338 -16.61 0.84 -14.00
CA CYS A 338 -15.56 1.25 -14.94
C CYS A 338 -15.71 2.74 -15.34
N SER A 339 -16.94 3.18 -15.61
CA SER A 339 -17.24 4.59 -15.89
C SER A 339 -16.90 5.51 -14.70
N SER A 340 -17.15 5.04 -13.46
CA SER A 340 -16.89 5.82 -12.25
C SER A 340 -15.41 6.15 -12.04
N LEU A 341 -14.48 5.39 -12.63
CA LEU A 341 -13.02 5.63 -12.58
C LEU A 341 -12.59 6.94 -13.24
N GLY A 342 -13.49 7.63 -13.94
CA GLY A 342 -13.27 8.98 -14.46
C GLY A 342 -12.79 9.98 -13.39
N PHE A 343 -13.06 9.73 -12.10
CA PHE A 343 -12.56 10.56 -11.00
C PHE A 343 -11.02 10.61 -10.95
N LEU A 344 -10.32 9.59 -11.46
CA LEU A 344 -8.84 9.57 -11.55
C LEU A 344 -8.28 10.57 -12.57
N PHE A 345 -9.12 11.26 -13.35
CA PHE A 345 -8.68 12.38 -14.17
C PHE A 345 -8.77 13.72 -13.43
N LEU A 346 -9.43 13.76 -12.27
CA LEU A 346 -9.41 14.93 -11.39
C LEU A 346 -8.02 15.05 -10.77
N ARG A 347 -7.32 16.12 -11.13
CA ARG A 347 -6.00 16.47 -10.61
C ARG A 347 -5.96 17.96 -10.32
N CYS A 348 -5.11 18.37 -9.40
CA CYS A 348 -4.76 19.78 -9.31
C CYS A 348 -3.91 20.16 -10.52
N GLU A 349 -3.91 21.44 -10.89
CA GLU A 349 -3.00 21.93 -11.92
C GLU A 349 -1.56 21.66 -11.46
N ASN A 350 -0.77 21.01 -12.33
CA ASN A 350 0.63 20.76 -12.03
C ASN A 350 1.32 22.12 -11.85
N THR A 351 2.00 22.32 -10.73
CA THR A 351 2.83 23.51 -10.56
C THR A 351 3.98 23.43 -11.56
N ASN A 352 4.00 24.33 -12.54
CA ASN A 352 5.09 24.44 -13.48
C ASN A 352 6.38 24.73 -12.71
N LEU A 353 7.36 23.84 -12.84
CA LEU A 353 8.69 24.03 -12.28
C LEU A 353 9.42 25.05 -13.15
N HIS A 354 9.73 26.20 -12.56
CA HIS A 354 10.48 27.25 -13.24
C HIS A 354 11.99 27.03 -13.09
N GLY A 355 12.76 27.40 -14.11
CA GLY A 355 14.23 27.34 -14.11
C GLY A 355 14.83 25.98 -14.46
N VAL A 356 14.03 25.04 -14.99
CA VAL A 356 14.48 23.73 -15.49
C VAL A 356 13.86 23.45 -16.85
N LYS A 357 14.65 22.89 -17.77
CA LYS A 357 14.24 22.45 -19.11
C LYS A 357 14.67 21.02 -19.37
N TYR A 358 13.95 20.31 -20.23
CA TYR A 358 14.41 19.02 -20.74
C TYR A 358 15.36 19.25 -21.91
N ASP A 359 16.52 18.59 -21.88
CA ASP A 359 17.42 18.52 -23.02
C ASP A 359 16.96 17.47 -24.04
N SER A 360 17.56 17.49 -25.22
CA SER A 360 17.31 16.60 -26.37
C SER A 360 17.39 15.11 -26.00
N GLY A 361 18.11 14.76 -24.93
CA GLY A 361 18.21 13.40 -24.36
C GLY A 361 17.19 13.05 -23.27
N ASN A 362 16.12 13.86 -23.09
CA ASN A 362 15.12 13.69 -22.03
C ASN A 362 15.66 13.83 -20.59
N THR A 363 16.81 14.47 -20.42
CA THR A 363 17.40 14.80 -19.12
C THR A 363 16.96 16.18 -18.69
N LEU A 364 16.54 16.33 -17.42
CA LEU A 364 16.26 17.63 -16.82
C LEU A 364 17.59 18.38 -16.62
N ILE A 365 17.67 19.63 -17.09
CA ILE A 365 18.81 20.55 -16.94
C ILE A 365 18.31 21.89 -16.39
N PHE A 366 19.09 22.57 -15.55
CA PHE A 366 18.77 23.93 -15.13
C PHE A 366 18.90 24.91 -16.31
N GLU A 367 18.01 25.89 -16.38
CA GLU A 367 17.95 26.83 -17.49
C GLU A 367 18.84 28.06 -17.29
N ASN A 368 19.18 28.41 -16.04
CA ASN A 368 19.85 29.67 -15.68
C ASN A 368 21.37 29.53 -15.50
N ASP A 369 22.14 30.50 -16.01
CA ASP A 369 23.61 30.63 -15.82
C ASP A 369 24.04 30.70 -14.34
N MET A 370 23.15 31.17 -13.47
CA MET A 370 23.36 31.23 -12.01
C MET A 370 23.56 29.83 -11.39
N THR A 371 23.00 28.78 -11.99
CA THR A 371 23.22 27.41 -11.53
C THR A 371 24.64 26.90 -11.80
N ALA A 372 25.31 27.45 -12.81
CA ALA A 372 26.71 27.19 -13.10
C ALA A 372 27.65 27.89 -12.10
N LEU A 373 27.32 29.12 -11.67
CA LEU A 373 28.04 29.87 -10.62
C LEU A 373 28.02 29.16 -9.26
N CYS A 374 26.91 28.49 -8.94
CA CYS A 374 26.68 27.79 -7.67
C CYS A 374 26.95 26.28 -7.75
N ASN A 375 27.31 25.74 -8.93
CA ASN A 375 27.47 24.31 -9.21
C ASN A 375 26.32 23.43 -8.66
N CYS A 376 25.08 23.87 -8.88
CA CYS A 376 23.90 23.18 -8.37
C CYS A 376 23.64 21.88 -9.15
N ARG A 377 23.45 20.76 -8.43
CA ARG A 377 23.11 19.45 -9.03
C ARG A 377 21.61 19.16 -8.99
N ILE A 378 21.07 18.56 -10.05
CA ILE A 378 19.64 18.21 -10.21
C ILE A 378 19.23 16.99 -9.36
N GLY A 379 20.14 16.41 -8.59
CA GLY A 379 19.83 15.33 -7.65
C GLY A 379 19.10 15.77 -6.37
N ASN A 380 19.11 17.07 -6.05
CA ASN A 380 18.59 17.59 -4.78
C ASN A 380 17.30 18.39 -4.98
N TYR A 381 16.19 17.68 -5.17
CA TYR A 381 14.87 18.32 -5.25
C TYR A 381 14.48 18.90 -3.89
N PHE A 382 14.34 20.21 -3.77
CA PHE A 382 13.89 20.90 -2.57
C PHE A 382 13.04 22.10 -3.00
N PRO A 383 11.75 21.89 -3.31
CA PRO A 383 10.93 22.91 -3.92
C PRO A 383 10.77 24.12 -3.00
N VAL A 384 10.82 25.30 -3.61
CA VAL A 384 10.62 26.58 -2.94
C VAL A 384 9.65 27.44 -3.73
N CYS A 385 8.84 28.20 -3.02
CA CYS A 385 7.84 29.10 -3.57
C CYS A 385 8.34 30.56 -3.50
N VAL A 386 8.32 31.24 -4.64
CA VAL A 386 8.60 32.69 -4.74
C VAL A 386 7.55 33.31 -5.66
N ASN A 387 6.81 34.30 -5.18
CA ASN A 387 5.83 35.05 -5.99
C ASN A 387 4.82 34.15 -6.76
N GLY A 388 4.37 33.06 -6.13
CA GLY A 388 3.43 32.11 -6.76
C GLY A 388 4.06 31.16 -7.79
N LYS A 389 5.37 31.21 -8.01
CA LYS A 389 6.12 30.30 -8.88
C LYS A 389 6.95 29.31 -8.05
N THR A 390 6.90 28.04 -8.43
CA THR A 390 7.65 26.96 -7.78
C THR A 390 8.96 26.70 -8.51
N TYR A 391 10.07 26.69 -7.77
CA TYR A 391 11.41 26.39 -8.28
C TYR A 391 11.92 25.06 -7.72
N PHE A 392 12.84 24.41 -8.44
CA PHE A 392 13.34 23.06 -8.12
C PHE A 392 14.16 22.97 -6.83
N SER A 393 15.00 23.98 -6.57
CA SER A 393 15.83 24.08 -5.37
C SER A 393 16.18 25.55 -5.05
N PRO A 394 16.45 25.91 -3.79
CA PRO A 394 16.91 27.26 -3.44
C PRO A 394 18.32 27.56 -3.99
N CYS A 395 19.16 26.54 -4.23
CA CYS A 395 20.42 26.68 -4.98
C CYS A 395 20.17 27.21 -6.39
N ALA A 396 19.12 26.72 -7.08
CA ALA A 396 18.78 27.19 -8.42
C ALA A 396 18.36 28.67 -8.45
N LEU A 397 17.98 29.23 -7.30
CA LEU A 397 17.68 30.64 -7.08
C LEU A 397 18.88 31.45 -6.54
N GLY A 398 20.03 30.82 -6.32
CA GLY A 398 21.22 31.50 -5.78
C GLY A 398 21.07 31.94 -4.32
N CYS A 399 20.17 31.35 -3.53
CA CYS A 399 19.95 31.75 -2.14
C CYS A 399 21.16 31.41 -1.26
N LYS A 400 21.64 32.38 -0.48
CA LYS A 400 22.86 32.26 0.36
C LYS A 400 22.55 32.03 1.85
N ASN A 401 21.37 32.46 2.30
CA ASN A 401 20.97 32.40 3.69
C ASN A 401 19.73 31.52 3.87
N GLN A 402 19.62 30.90 5.04
CA GLN A 402 18.47 30.11 5.45
C GLN A 402 18.15 30.40 6.91
N GLU A 403 16.86 30.62 7.19
CA GLU A 403 16.33 30.84 8.53
C GLU A 403 15.17 29.88 8.81
N GLY A 404 15.07 29.45 10.07
CA GLY A 404 14.00 28.59 10.55
C GLY A 404 14.20 27.08 10.31
N THR A 405 13.19 26.32 10.72
CA THR A 405 13.10 24.87 10.53
C THR A 405 11.91 24.54 9.66
N THR A 406 12.02 23.51 8.84
CA THR A 406 10.91 22.98 8.04
C THR A 406 9.66 22.69 8.91
N PRO A 407 8.43 22.92 8.43
CA PRO A 407 8.05 23.36 7.07
C PRO A 407 8.16 24.87 6.81
N ASP A 408 8.49 25.67 7.81
CA ASP A 408 8.44 27.14 7.74
C ASP A 408 9.84 27.73 7.46
N MET A 409 10.60 27.07 6.60
CA MET A 409 11.91 27.55 6.17
C MET A 409 11.78 28.77 5.27
N ILE A 410 12.60 29.78 5.56
CA ILE A 410 12.74 30.98 4.74
C ILE A 410 14.16 31.03 4.23
N PHE A 411 14.31 31.04 2.91
CA PHE A 411 15.58 31.28 2.24
C PHE A 411 15.67 32.76 1.89
N SER A 412 16.79 33.39 2.18
CA SER A 412 17.00 34.81 1.92
C SER A 412 18.29 35.05 1.11
N ASN A 413 18.40 36.26 0.56
CA ASN A 413 19.55 36.68 -0.25
C ASN A 413 19.73 35.83 -1.51
N CYS A 414 18.63 35.64 -2.25
CA CYS A 414 18.60 34.96 -3.55
C CYS A 414 18.90 35.97 -4.66
N GLU A 415 19.76 35.60 -5.61
CA GLU A 415 20.42 36.55 -6.52
C GLU A 415 19.63 36.74 -7.85
N THR A 416 18.50 36.05 -8.02
CA THR A 416 17.63 36.18 -9.22
C THR A 416 16.93 37.54 -9.30
N THR A 417 16.60 37.99 -10.52
CA THR A 417 15.92 39.25 -10.89
C THR A 417 14.48 39.42 -10.37
N LEU A 418 14.04 38.62 -9.39
CA LEU A 418 12.73 38.73 -8.77
C LEU A 418 12.80 39.73 -7.61
N VAL A 419 11.87 40.69 -7.58
CA VAL A 419 11.74 41.82 -6.64
C VAL A 419 11.67 41.40 -5.15
N VAL A 420 11.67 40.11 -4.84
CA VAL A 420 11.55 39.55 -3.49
C VAL A 420 12.77 38.65 -3.22
N ASN A 421 13.58 39.05 -2.23
CA ASN A 421 14.80 38.35 -1.81
C ASN A 421 14.55 37.12 -0.92
N THR A 422 13.30 36.71 -0.75
CA THR A 422 12.88 35.66 0.19
C THR A 422 12.06 34.58 -0.50
N ALA A 423 12.44 33.32 -0.32
CA ALA A 423 11.71 32.15 -0.78
C ALA A 423 11.23 31.31 0.40
N THR A 424 10.01 30.79 0.34
CA THR A 424 9.48 29.89 1.37
C THR A 424 9.62 28.43 0.94
N GLU A 425 9.87 27.52 1.87
CA GLU A 425 9.86 26.09 1.58
C GLU A 425 8.50 25.63 1.05
N GLY A 426 8.55 24.69 0.11
CA GLY A 426 7.40 23.99 -0.41
C GLY A 426 6.97 24.48 -1.79
N VAL A 427 6.01 23.74 -2.34
CA VAL A 427 5.36 24.08 -3.60
C VAL A 427 4.36 25.21 -3.33
N CYS A 428 4.26 26.18 -4.24
CA CYS A 428 3.28 27.25 -4.09
C CYS A 428 1.87 26.66 -4.01
N THR A 429 1.17 26.92 -2.90
CA THR A 429 -0.17 26.36 -2.67
C THR A 429 -1.18 27.04 -3.59
N ALA A 430 -1.50 26.42 -4.72
CA ALA A 430 -2.75 26.70 -5.41
C ALA A 430 -3.91 26.17 -4.55
N LYS A 431 -4.98 26.94 -4.35
CA LYS A 431 -6.20 26.44 -3.69
C LYS A 431 -6.78 25.30 -4.52
N CYS A 432 -6.51 24.06 -4.14
CA CYS A 432 -7.01 22.91 -4.89
C CYS A 432 -8.42 22.53 -4.43
N ASN A 433 -9.43 23.09 -5.10
CA ASN A 433 -10.83 22.75 -4.88
C ASN A 433 -11.21 21.35 -5.40
N ALA A 434 -10.33 20.70 -6.18
CA ALA A 434 -10.58 19.37 -6.74
C ALA A 434 -10.42 18.23 -5.72
N LEU A 435 -9.64 18.41 -4.64
CA LEU A 435 -9.40 17.36 -3.64
C LEU A 435 -10.68 16.84 -2.97
N PRO A 436 -11.57 17.66 -2.39
CA PRO A 436 -12.81 17.15 -1.78
C PRO A 436 -13.74 16.49 -2.81
N ILE A 437 -13.74 16.97 -4.06
CA ILE A 437 -14.52 16.38 -5.16
C ILE A 437 -13.97 14.99 -5.49
N PHE A 438 -12.66 14.86 -5.65
CA PHE A 438 -11.97 13.58 -5.87
C PHE A 438 -12.28 12.57 -4.77
N LEU A 439 -12.19 12.97 -3.49
CA LEU A 439 -12.48 12.07 -2.37
C LEU A 439 -13.93 11.60 -2.36
N SER A 440 -14.88 12.48 -2.70
CA SER A 440 -16.31 12.16 -2.73
C SER A 440 -16.65 11.18 -3.86
N PHE A 441 -16.17 11.42 -5.08
CA PHE A 441 -16.36 10.50 -6.19
C PHE A 441 -15.60 9.19 -5.99
N GLY A 442 -14.38 9.24 -5.46
CA GLY A 442 -13.60 8.06 -5.09
C GLY A 442 -14.33 7.19 -4.07
N PHE A 443 -14.98 7.79 -3.06
CA PHE A 443 -15.78 7.07 -2.08
C PHE A 443 -16.94 6.29 -2.73
N ILE A 444 -17.68 6.93 -3.62
CA ILE A 444 -18.80 6.30 -4.35
C ILE A 444 -18.28 5.19 -5.28
N ALA A 445 -17.20 5.45 -6.02
CA ALA A 445 -16.58 4.48 -6.91
C ALA A 445 -16.12 3.21 -6.14
N MET A 446 -15.50 3.39 -4.97
CA MET A 446 -15.08 2.26 -4.14
C MET A 446 -16.28 1.48 -3.58
N ILE A 447 -17.39 2.12 -3.21
CA ILE A 447 -18.63 1.42 -2.81
C ILE A 447 -19.12 0.52 -3.94
N LEU A 448 -19.20 1.06 -5.17
CA LEU A 448 -19.64 0.29 -6.34
C LEU A 448 -18.72 -0.90 -6.59
N GLN A 449 -17.40 -0.68 -6.54
CA GLN A 449 -16.37 -1.71 -6.74
C GLN A 449 -16.47 -2.85 -5.70
N TYR A 450 -16.63 -2.54 -4.41
CA TYR A 450 -16.79 -3.58 -3.39
C TYR A 450 -18.15 -4.29 -3.47
N SER A 451 -19.19 -3.62 -3.96
CA SER A 451 -20.51 -4.25 -4.14
C SER A 451 -20.53 -5.29 -5.28
N THR A 452 -19.87 -5.02 -6.42
CA THR A 452 -19.76 -5.98 -7.54
C THR A 452 -18.97 -7.22 -7.13
N TYR A 453 -17.90 -7.03 -6.34
CA TYR A 453 -17.06 -8.10 -5.84
C TYR A 453 -17.86 -9.16 -5.06
N VAL A 454 -18.74 -8.75 -4.14
CA VAL A 454 -19.58 -9.69 -3.36
C VAL A 454 -20.64 -10.38 -4.22
N LEU A 455 -21.19 -9.67 -5.21
CA LEU A 455 -22.18 -10.26 -6.13
C LEU A 455 -21.56 -11.38 -6.97
N LEU A 456 -20.31 -11.21 -7.40
CA LEU A 456 -19.55 -12.23 -8.14
C LEU A 456 -19.23 -13.45 -7.28
N ILE A 457 -18.79 -13.24 -6.03
CA ILE A 457 -18.49 -14.33 -5.08
C ILE A 457 -19.73 -15.17 -4.76
N ASN A 458 -20.90 -14.53 -4.57
CA ASN A 458 -22.14 -15.26 -4.27
C ASN A 458 -22.69 -16.04 -5.49
N TYR A 459 -22.20 -15.77 -6.70
CA TYR A 459 -22.61 -16.49 -7.91
C TYR A 459 -21.82 -17.80 -8.09
N THR A 460 -20.53 -17.80 -7.76
CA THR A 460 -19.67 -19.00 -7.72
C THR A 460 -20.02 -19.89 -6.53
#